data_AF-A0A2M9EZI6-F1
#
_entry.id   AF-A0A2M9EZI6-F1
#
_cell.length_a   1.000
_cell.length_b   1.000
_cell.length_c   1.000
_cell.angle_alpha   90.00
_cell.angle_beta   90.00
_cell.angle_gamma   90.00
#
_symmetry.space_group_name_H-M   'P 1'
#
loop_
_entity.id
_entity.type
_entity.pdbx_description
1 polymer ?
#
loop_
_entity_poly.entity_id
_entity_poly.type
_entity_poly.pdbx_seq_one_letter_code
_entity_poly.pdbx_strand_id
1 'polypeptide(L)'
;MVTLIHVASVLSVVVLSIIKGVTDKDVQKNIQALRQKIWFQMYWNDESYRALIESDEQLQKMIGCINRDKLKKARYEAWQRKKLVTLLEKKMAEAC
;
A
#
# COMPACT_ATOMS: atom_id res chain seq x y z
N MET A 1 -4.15 28.79 -34.99
CA MET A 1 -2.89 28.17 -35.42
C MET A 1 -2.01 27.98 -34.19
N VAL A 2 -1.56 26.74 -33.97
CA VAL A 2 -0.49 26.21 -33.11
C VAL A 2 -0.02 27.00 -31.87
N THR A 3 -0.20 26.41 -30.70
CA THR A 3 0.80 26.42 -29.60
C THR A 3 0.81 25.03 -28.94
N LEU A 4 1.84 24.24 -29.22
CA LEU A 4 3.01 24.01 -28.36
C LEU A 4 2.74 23.03 -27.19
N ILE A 5 2.88 21.74 -27.52
CA ILE A 5 3.73 20.77 -26.80
C ILE A 5 4.04 21.15 -25.33
N HIS A 6 3.30 20.54 -24.40
CA HIS A 6 3.82 20.13 -23.10
C HIS A 6 3.78 18.60 -23.03
N VAL A 7 4.63 17.93 -23.81
CA VAL A 7 4.96 16.52 -23.55
C VAL A 7 6.16 16.48 -22.63
N ALA A 8 5.87 16.43 -21.33
CA ALA A 8 6.72 15.79 -20.35
C ALA A 8 5.84 15.38 -19.16
N SER A 9 5.93 14.12 -18.74
CA SER A 9 5.37 13.58 -17.49
C SER A 9 3.99 12.91 -17.52
N VAL A 10 3.63 12.17 -18.58
CA VAL A 10 2.51 11.19 -18.48
C VAL A 10 3.00 9.73 -18.43
N LEU A 11 4.30 9.49 -18.64
CA LEU A 11 4.85 8.13 -18.71
C LEU A 11 5.02 7.42 -17.35
N SER A 12 4.83 8.10 -16.22
CA SER A 12 4.94 7.49 -14.87
C SER A 12 3.59 6.96 -14.34
N VAL A 13 2.46 7.39 -14.91
CA VAL A 13 1.13 7.09 -14.35
C VAL A 13 0.53 5.79 -14.89
N VAL A 14 1.18 5.16 -15.89
CA VAL A 14 0.65 4.01 -16.64
C VAL A 14 0.73 2.67 -15.87
N VAL A 15 1.14 2.64 -14.59
CA VAL A 15 1.11 1.41 -13.75
C VAL A 15 0.10 1.50 -12.60
N LEU A 16 -0.91 2.36 -12.70
CA LEU A 16 -2.13 2.26 -11.88
C LEU A 16 -3.19 1.50 -12.68
N SER A 17 -2.92 0.21 -12.94
CA SER A 17 -3.93 -0.67 -13.52
C SER A 17 -5.14 -0.75 -12.59
N ILE A 18 -6.17 0.03 -12.90
CA ILE A 18 -7.59 -0.27 -12.67
C ILE A 18 -7.90 -0.58 -11.20
N ILE A 19 -8.11 0.47 -10.37
CA ILE A 19 -8.73 0.30 -9.05
C ILE A 19 -10.22 0.02 -9.30
N LYS A 20 -10.57 -1.25 -9.53
CA LYS A 20 -11.88 -1.76 -9.08
C LYS A 20 -11.95 -1.47 -7.59
N GLY A 21 -13.06 -0.88 -7.13
CA GLY A 21 -13.24 -0.48 -5.74
C GLY A 21 -12.71 -1.54 -4.79
N VAL A 22 -11.64 -1.19 -4.07
CA VAL A 22 -11.05 -2.04 -3.03
C VAL A 22 -12.16 -2.27 -2.01
N THR A 23 -12.54 -3.53 -1.78
CA THR A 23 -13.54 -3.86 -0.77
C THR A 23 -12.88 -4.14 0.57
N ASP A 24 -13.61 -3.95 1.67
CA ASP A 24 -13.15 -4.33 3.02
C ASP A 24 -12.71 -5.80 3.06
N LYS A 25 -13.39 -6.66 2.30
CA LYS A 25 -13.03 -8.08 2.15
C LYS A 25 -11.66 -8.28 1.51
N ASP A 26 -11.27 -7.44 0.55
CA ASP A 26 -9.94 -7.48 -0.06
C ASP A 26 -8.87 -7.01 0.93
N VAL A 27 -9.15 -5.94 1.68
CA VAL A 27 -8.27 -5.45 2.74
C VAL A 27 -8.03 -6.54 3.78
N GLN A 28 -9.10 -7.13 4.33
CA GLN A 28 -9.00 -8.18 5.36
C GLN A 28 -8.21 -9.40 4.90
N LYS A 29 -8.46 -9.89 3.68
CA LYS A 29 -7.70 -11.02 3.12
C LYS A 29 -6.22 -10.66 2.90
N ASN A 30 -5.92 -9.42 2.52
CA ASN A 30 -4.56 -8.96 2.34
C ASN A 30 -3.83 -8.80 3.67
N ILE A 31 -4.51 -8.28 4.71
CA ILE A 31 -3.98 -8.25 6.08
C ILE A 31 -3.65 -9.66 6.55
N GLN A 32 -4.54 -10.65 6.35
CA GLN A 32 -4.27 -12.04 6.71
C GLN A 32 -3.01 -12.59 6.03
N ALA A 33 -2.82 -12.31 4.73
CA ALA A 33 -1.61 -12.71 4.00
C ALA A 33 -0.35 -12.00 4.50
N LEU A 34 -0.45 -10.70 4.80
CA LEU A 34 0.66 -9.91 5.33
C LEU A 34 1.06 -10.35 6.75
N ARG A 35 0.10 -10.75 7.60
CA ARG A 35 0.37 -11.27 8.96
C ARG A 35 1.23 -12.54 8.99
N GLN A 36 1.37 -13.23 7.86
CA GLN A 36 2.29 -14.36 7.73
C GLN A 36 3.76 -13.92 7.52
N LYS A 37 4.00 -12.62 7.28
CA LYS A 37 5.33 -12.04 7.06
C LYS A 37 5.88 -11.45 8.35
N ILE A 38 7.09 -11.86 8.72
CA ILE A 38 7.77 -11.41 9.96
C ILE A 38 7.84 -9.89 10.05
N TRP A 39 8.20 -9.21 8.95
CA TRP A 39 8.32 -7.74 8.95
C TRP A 39 6.98 -7.03 9.21
N PHE A 40 5.85 -7.62 8.84
CA PHE A 40 4.54 -7.01 9.06
C PHE A 40 4.04 -7.26 10.48
N GLN A 41 4.39 -8.41 11.07
CA GLN A 41 4.04 -8.73 12.46
C GLN A 41 4.60 -7.70 13.45
N MET A 42 5.77 -7.11 13.17
CA MET A 42 6.35 -6.04 14.00
C MET A 42 5.40 -4.83 14.13
N TYR A 43 4.71 -4.45 13.04
CA TYR A 43 3.74 -3.35 13.04
C TYR A 43 2.35 -3.80 13.51
N TRP A 44 1.97 -5.04 13.21
CA TRP A 44 0.67 -5.57 13.62
C TRP A 44 0.55 -5.82 15.13
N ASN A 45 1.67 -6.15 15.78
CA ASN A 45 1.71 -6.42 17.22
C ASN A 45 1.87 -5.16 18.07
N ASP A 46 2.27 -4.04 17.45
CA ASP A 46 2.25 -2.73 18.08
C ASP A 46 0.84 -2.14 17.98
N GLU A 47 0.28 -1.73 19.12
CA GLU A 47 -1.11 -1.29 19.19
C GLU A 47 -1.37 -0.02 18.38
N SER A 48 -0.45 0.94 18.42
CA SER A 48 -0.56 2.21 17.71
C SER A 48 -0.52 1.99 16.20
N TYR A 49 0.42 1.18 15.73
CA TYR A 49 0.50 0.85 14.31
C TYR A 49 -0.70 0.01 13.84
N ARG A 50 -1.17 -0.94 14.66
CA ARG A 50 -2.38 -1.71 14.34
C ARG A 50 -3.60 -0.81 14.22
N ALA A 51 -3.79 0.13 15.14
CA ALA A 51 -4.88 1.10 15.07
C ALA A 51 -4.84 1.92 13.77
N LEU A 52 -3.65 2.35 13.31
CA LEU A 52 -3.50 3.02 12.02
C LEU A 52 -3.82 2.10 10.84
N ILE A 53 -3.35 0.85 10.84
CA ILE A 53 -3.65 -0.13 9.79
C ILE A 53 -5.16 -0.37 9.67
N GLU A 54 -5.86 -0.36 10.81
CA GLU A 54 -7.29 -0.63 10.89
C GLU A 54 -8.16 0.59 10.61
N SER A 55 -7.67 1.83 10.79
CA SER A 55 -8.50 3.04 10.70
C SER A 55 -8.11 4.03 9.60
N ASP A 56 -6.85 4.07 9.14
CA ASP A 56 -6.41 5.02 8.11
C ASP A 56 -6.80 4.53 6.70
N GLU A 57 -7.64 5.33 6.02
CA GLU A 57 -8.18 5.02 4.70
C GLU A 57 -7.07 4.81 3.65
N GLN A 58 -5.98 5.59 3.71
CA GLN A 58 -4.90 5.48 2.73
C GLN A 58 -4.12 4.18 2.91
N LEU A 59 -3.84 3.79 4.15
CA LEU A 59 -3.25 2.50 4.48
C LEU A 59 -4.14 1.34 4.04
N GLN A 60 -5.43 1.38 4.35
CA GLN A 60 -6.38 0.34 3.93
C GLN A 60 -6.47 0.22 2.41
N LYS A 61 -6.57 1.34 1.69
CA LYS A 61 -6.60 1.36 0.22
C LYS A 61 -5.32 0.79 -0.36
N MET A 62 -4.16 1.15 0.19
CA MET A 62 -2.88 0.60 -0.25
C MET A 62 -2.83 -0.93 -0.02
N ILE A 63 -3.22 -1.38 1.17
CA ILE A 63 -3.24 -2.81 1.53
C ILE A 63 -4.18 -3.58 0.61
N GLY A 64 -5.39 -3.08 0.36
CA GLY A 64 -6.35 -3.73 -0.53
C GLY A 64 -5.91 -3.83 -2.00
N CYS A 65 -5.04 -2.92 -2.46
CA CYS A 65 -4.43 -3.00 -3.80
C CYS A 65 -3.32 -4.06 -3.94
N ILE A 66 -2.89 -4.70 -2.85
CA ILE A 66 -1.82 -5.70 -2.90
C ILE A 66 -2.30 -6.96 -3.62
N ASN A 67 -1.54 -7.38 -4.63
CA ASN A 67 -1.76 -8.67 -5.27
C ASN A 67 -1.09 -9.78 -4.42
N ARG A 68 -1.91 -10.53 -3.68
CA ARG A 68 -1.45 -11.61 -2.78
C ARG A 68 -0.63 -12.66 -3.50
N ASP A 69 -1.01 -13.05 -4.72
CA ASP A 69 -0.31 -14.08 -5.50
C ASP A 69 1.11 -13.67 -5.88
N LYS A 70 1.38 -12.34 -5.92
CA LYS A 70 2.70 -11.78 -6.17
C LYS A 70 3.54 -11.58 -4.90
N LEU A 71 2.97 -11.69 -3.69
CA LEU A 71 3.72 -11.57 -2.42
C LEU A 71 4.74 -12.69 -2.20
N LYS A 72 4.69 -13.79 -2.95
CA LYS A 72 5.74 -14.82 -2.97
C LYS A 72 6.98 -14.40 -3.77
N LYS A 73 6.89 -13.35 -4.58
CA LYS A 73 8.02 -12.83 -5.37
C LYS A 73 8.78 -11.82 -4.52
N ALA A 74 10.01 -12.14 -4.12
CA ALA A 74 10.83 -11.31 -3.22
C ALA A 74 10.92 -9.84 -3.65
N ARG A 75 11.12 -9.56 -4.95
CA ARG A 75 11.17 -8.18 -5.48
C ARG A 75 9.85 -7.43 -5.28
N TYR A 76 8.72 -8.09 -5.51
CA TYR A 76 7.41 -7.47 -5.34
C TYR A 76 7.10 -7.25 -3.86
N GLU A 77 7.39 -8.24 -3.01
CA GLU A 77 7.24 -8.11 -1.57
C GLU A 77 8.08 -6.95 -1.03
N ALA A 78 9.37 -6.88 -1.36
CA ALA A 78 10.26 -5.82 -0.90
C ALA A 78 9.75 -4.43 -1.32
N TRP A 79 9.24 -4.30 -2.54
CA TRP A 79 8.67 -3.05 -3.03
C TRP A 79 7.39 -2.65 -2.27
N GLN A 80 6.48 -3.60 -2.04
CA GLN A 80 5.26 -3.34 -1.27
C GLN A 80 5.57 -3.03 0.19
N ARG A 81 6.48 -3.79 0.82
CA ARG A 81 6.97 -3.54 2.17
C ARG A 81 7.50 -2.12 2.29
N LYS A 82 8.41 -1.71 1.40
CA LYS A 82 8.98 -0.35 1.43
C LYS A 82 7.89 0.70 1.39
N LYS A 83 6.95 0.60 0.45
CA LYS A 83 5.84 1.56 0.33
C LYS A 83 4.96 1.59 1.58
N LEU A 84 4.62 0.43 2.13
CA LEU A 84 3.66 0.33 3.22
C LEU A 84 4.28 0.84 4.52
N VAL A 85 5.53 0.46 4.79
CA VAL A 85 6.29 0.93 5.94
C VAL A 85 6.50 2.44 5.89
N THR A 86 6.89 2.99 4.73
CA THR A 86 7.04 4.45 4.59
C THR A 86 5.74 5.19 4.87
N LEU A 87 4.59 4.66 4.42
CA LEU A 87 3.29 5.27 4.72
C LEU A 87 2.92 5.12 6.20
N LEU A 88 3.14 3.95 6.81
CA LEU A 88 2.90 3.70 8.22
C LEU A 88 3.69 4.66 9.12
N GLU A 89 5.00 4.78 8.89
CA GLU A 89 5.88 5.64 9.69
C GLU A 89 5.51 7.12 9.52
N LYS A 90 5.14 7.53 8.30
CA LYS A 90 4.62 8.88 8.05
C LYS A 90 3.35 9.14 8.86
N LYS A 91 2.38 8.22 8.82
CA LYS A 91 1.11 8.34 9.56
C LYS A 91 1.30 8.35 11.06
N MET A 92 2.24 7.54 11.56
CA MET A 92 2.61 7.53 12.97
C MET A 92 3.22 8.86 13.41
N ALA A 93 4.12 9.43 12.62
CA ALA A 93 4.72 10.72 12.91
C ALA A 93 3.71 11.89 12.87
N GLU A 94 2.68 11.79 12.04
CA GLU A 94 1.57 12.77 11.98
C GLU A 94 0.60 12.65 13.18
N ALA A 95 0.61 11.52 13.89
CA ALA A 95 -0.26 11.26 15.03
C ALA A 95 0.37 11.60 16.40
N CYS A 96 1.69 11.83 16.45
CA CYS A 96 2.43 12.32 17.62
C CYS A 96 2.45 13.84 17.68
#